data_AF-A0A2M9QBH2-F1
#
_entry.id   AF-A0A2M9QBH2-F1
#
_cell.length_a   1.000
_cell.length_b   1.000
_cell.length_c   1.000
_cell.angle_alpha   90.00
_cell.angle_beta   90.00
_cell.angle_gamma   90.00
#
_symmetry.space_group_name_H-M   'P 1'
#
loop_
_entity.id
_entity.type
_entity.pdbx_description
1 polymer ?
#
loop_
_entity_poly.entity_id
_entity_poly.type
_entity_poly.pdbx_seq_one_letter_code
_entity_poly.pdbx_strand_id
1 'polypeptide(L)'
;KHAQGKKYRSLFVTNNFHVFRASIYAKKAKLDAQGVGSKTAFYYVPNAFTREFIGLLEMYKWIHVTVFLFITLFIGLILRAYV
;
A
#
# COMPACT_ATOMS: atom_id res chain seq x y z
N LYS A 1 -20.67 -11.17 7.65
CA LYS A 1 -20.34 -11.82 6.36
C LYS A 1 -21.14 -11.13 5.26
N HIS A 2 -20.49 -10.48 4.30
CA HIS A 2 -21.10 -9.50 3.37
C HIS A 2 -22.19 -10.07 2.43
N ALA A 3 -22.36 -11.39 2.33
CA ALA A 3 -23.39 -12.00 1.47
C ALA A 3 -24.22 -13.11 2.13
N GLN A 4 -24.28 -13.15 3.47
CA GLN A 4 -25.16 -14.07 4.20
C GLN A 4 -25.15 -15.54 3.70
N GLY A 5 -23.99 -16.05 3.26
CA GLY A 5 -23.84 -17.43 2.79
C GLY A 5 -24.05 -17.68 1.29
N LYS A 6 -24.48 -16.69 0.50
CA LYS A 6 -24.51 -16.80 -0.97
C LYS A 6 -23.14 -16.51 -1.59
N LYS A 7 -22.77 -17.28 -2.63
CA LYS A 7 -21.60 -17.01 -3.47
C LYS A 7 -21.85 -15.72 -4.25
N TYR A 8 -20.95 -14.75 -4.13
CA TYR A 8 -21.06 -13.46 -4.81
C TYR A 8 -19.72 -13.10 -5.45
N ARG A 9 -19.75 -12.22 -6.46
CA ARG A 9 -18.56 -11.56 -7.02
C ARG A 9 -18.75 -10.07 -6.82
N SER A 10 -17.77 -9.40 -6.22
CA SER A 10 -17.79 -7.95 -6.05
C SER A 10 -16.62 -7.32 -6.80
N LEU A 11 -16.86 -6.13 -7.33
CA LEU A 11 -15.85 -5.29 -7.96
C LEU A 11 -15.97 -3.87 -7.41
N PHE A 12 -14.85 -3.19 -7.24
CA PHE A 12 -14.80 -1.75 -7.03
C PHE A 12 -14.04 -1.09 -8.16
N VAL A 13 -14.48 0.10 -8.56
CA VAL A 13 -13.90 0.84 -9.69
C VAL A 13 -13.35 2.16 -9.17
N THR A 14 -12.13 2.50 -9.57
CA THR A 14 -11.49 3.78 -9.26
C THR A 14 -10.47 4.13 -10.35
N ASN A 15 -9.81 5.28 -10.29
CA ASN A 15 -8.75 5.62 -11.23
C ASN A 15 -7.55 4.66 -11.15
N ASN A 16 -6.81 4.53 -12.25
CA ASN A 16 -5.64 3.65 -12.35
C ASN A 16 -4.62 3.87 -11.22
N PHE A 17 -4.40 5.11 -10.79
CA PHE A 17 -3.45 5.41 -9.71
C PHE A 17 -3.96 4.96 -8.32
N HIS A 18 -5.26 4.98 -8.06
CA HIS A 18 -5.85 4.62 -6.77
C HIS A 18 -6.11 3.12 -6.59
N VAL A 19 -6.19 2.35 -7.69
CA VAL A 19 -6.65 0.96 -7.64
C VAL A 19 -5.80 0.10 -6.70
N PHE A 20 -4.48 0.35 -6.65
CA PHE A 20 -3.57 -0.40 -5.80
C PHE A 20 -3.82 -0.16 -4.32
N ARG A 21 -3.85 1.11 -3.88
CA ARG A 21 -4.08 1.44 -2.47
C ARG A 21 -5.49 1.04 -2.02
N ALA A 22 -6.50 1.23 -2.88
CA ALA A 22 -7.86 0.77 -2.63
C ALA A 22 -7.92 -0.76 -2.46
N SER A 23 -7.17 -1.53 -3.25
CA SER A 23 -7.05 -2.99 -3.11
C SER A 23 -6.46 -3.40 -1.75
N ILE A 24 -5.47 -2.65 -1.26
CA ILE A 24 -4.91 -2.90 0.07
C ILE A 24 -5.95 -2.66 1.16
N TYR A 25 -6.73 -1.57 1.07
CA TYR A 25 -7.82 -1.32 2.00
C TYR A 25 -8.90 -2.40 1.96
N ALA A 26 -9.30 -2.84 0.76
CA ALA A 26 -10.26 -3.93 0.60
C ALA A 26 -9.77 -5.21 1.29
N LYS A 27 -8.48 -5.55 1.11
CA LYS A 27 -7.86 -6.69 1.79
C LYS A 27 -7.83 -6.51 3.31
N LYS A 28 -7.47 -5.34 3.83
CA LYS A 28 -7.48 -5.03 5.27
C LYS A 28 -8.89 -5.14 5.87
N ALA A 29 -9.91 -4.73 5.11
CA ALA A 29 -11.31 -4.83 5.48
C ALA A 29 -11.92 -6.23 5.28
N LYS A 30 -11.14 -7.20 4.77
CA LYS A 30 -11.61 -8.55 4.44
C LYS A 30 -12.79 -8.55 3.46
N LEU A 31 -12.80 -7.60 2.52
CA LEU A 31 -13.76 -7.53 1.43
C LEU A 31 -13.33 -8.46 0.30
N ASP A 32 -14.21 -9.37 -0.10
CA ASP A 32 -14.07 -10.19 -1.30
C ASP A 32 -14.50 -9.38 -2.53
N ALA A 33 -13.65 -8.43 -2.94
CA ALA A 33 -13.90 -7.52 -4.06
C ALA A 33 -12.64 -7.31 -4.91
N GLN A 34 -12.82 -7.31 -6.24
CA GLN A 34 -11.75 -7.06 -7.21
C GLN A 34 -11.69 -5.58 -7.62
N GLY A 35 -10.49 -5.00 -7.65
CA GLY A 35 -10.29 -3.61 -8.08
C GLY A 35 -10.12 -3.48 -9.58
N VAL A 36 -10.83 -2.55 -10.21
CA VAL A 36 -10.68 -2.18 -11.63
C VAL A 36 -10.33 -0.71 -11.77
N GLY A 37 -9.27 -0.44 -12.55
CA GLY A 37 -8.78 0.90 -12.83
C GLY A 37 -9.50 1.56 -14.00
N SER A 38 -9.76 2.86 -13.89
CA SER A 38 -10.28 3.73 -14.94
C SER A 38 -9.18 4.66 -15.45
N LYS A 39 -9.26 4.99 -16.75
CA LYS A 39 -8.25 5.78 -17.47
C LYS A 39 -7.94 7.07 -16.71
N THR A 40 -6.65 7.31 -16.48
CA THR A 40 -6.12 8.56 -15.94
C THR A 40 -5.39 9.30 -17.05
N ALA A 41 -5.56 10.62 -17.12
CA ALA A 41 -4.83 11.44 -18.08
C ALA A 41 -3.32 11.38 -17.81
N PHE A 42 -2.51 11.14 -18.85
CA PHE A 42 -1.09 10.84 -18.71
C PHE A 42 -0.30 11.92 -17.96
N TYR A 43 -0.59 13.20 -18.23
CA TYR A 43 0.08 14.32 -17.55
C TYR A 43 -0.15 14.36 -16.03
N TYR A 44 -1.24 13.76 -15.55
CA TYR A 44 -1.57 13.71 -14.13
C TYR A 44 -0.93 12.52 -13.40
N VAL A 45 -0.54 11.48 -14.16
CA VAL A 45 -0.01 10.21 -13.60
C VAL A 45 1.20 10.44 -12.70
N PRO A 46 2.23 11.24 -13.05
CA PRO A 46 3.40 11.41 -12.19
C PRO A 46 3.05 12.02 -10.83
N ASN A 47 2.27 13.10 -10.81
CA ASN A 47 1.87 13.76 -9.57
C ASN A 47 0.97 12.85 -8.72
N ALA A 48 -0.01 12.20 -9.35
CA ALA A 48 -0.90 11.27 -8.68
C ALA A 48 -0.13 10.09 -8.05
N PHE A 49 0.81 9.51 -8.80
CA PHE A 49 1.65 8.41 -8.31
C PHE A 49 2.48 8.81 -7.09
N THR A 50 3.10 9.99 -7.09
CA THR A 50 3.85 10.49 -5.93
C THR A 50 2.98 10.58 -4.68
N ARG A 51 1.75 11.11 -4.81
CA ARG A 51 0.79 11.16 -3.69
C ARG A 51 0.38 9.76 -3.23
N GLU A 52 0.17 8.83 -4.16
CA GLU A 52 -0.14 7.45 -3.82
C GLU A 52 1.00 6.77 -3.08
N PHE A 53 2.24 6.98 -3.54
CA PHE A 53 3.44 6.48 -2.89
C PHE A 53 3.60 7.02 -1.48
N ILE A 54 3.42 8.33 -1.27
CA ILE A 54 3.43 8.93 0.08
C ILE A 54 2.33 8.31 0.95
N GLY A 55 1.14 8.06 0.40
CA GLY A 55 0.07 7.38 1.11
C GLY A 55 0.42 5.94 1.49
N LEU A 56 1.19 5.21 0.67
CA LEU A 56 1.70 3.88 1.02
C LEU A 56 2.75 3.95 2.13
N LEU A 57 3.65 4.94 2.09
CA LEU A 57 4.64 5.18 3.14
C LEU A 57 3.95 5.47 4.48
N GLU A 58 2.90 6.28 4.48
CA GLU A 58 2.11 6.58 5.67
C GLU A 58 1.41 5.32 6.20
N MET A 59 0.79 4.54 5.30
CA MET A 59 0.04 3.33 5.65
C MET A 59 0.92 2.25 6.30
N TYR A 60 2.22 2.22 6.00
CA TYR A 60 3.18 1.27 6.55
C TYR A 60 4.33 1.95 7.32
N LYS A 61 4.12 3.17 7.81
CA LYS A 61 5.16 3.99 8.46
C LYS A 61 5.91 3.27 9.57
N TRP A 62 5.20 2.46 10.37
CA TRP A 62 5.81 1.70 11.46
C TRP A 62 6.71 0.58 10.98
N ILE A 63 6.38 -0.07 9.86
CA ILE A 63 7.27 -1.06 9.24
C ILE A 63 8.54 -0.37 8.77
N HIS A 64 8.42 0.77 8.08
CA HIS A 64 9.57 1.54 7.62
C HIS A 64 10.45 1.99 8.77
N VAL A 65 9.89 2.63 9.81
CA VAL A 65 10.62 3.07 11.01
C VAL A 65 11.34 1.91 11.68
N THR A 66 10.66 0.77 11.85
CA THR A 66 11.23 -0.41 12.50
C THR A 66 12.41 -0.97 11.69
N VAL A 67 12.24 -1.13 10.38
CA VAL A 67 13.30 -1.62 9.49
C VAL A 67 14.50 -0.67 9.48
N PHE A 68 14.27 0.65 9.38
CA PHE A 68 15.34 1.64 9.43
C PHE A 68 16.11 1.57 10.75
N LEU A 69 15.39 1.51 11.88
CA LEU A 69 16.01 1.40 13.21
C LEU A 69 16.88 0.15 13.31
N PHE A 70 16.39 -1.01 12.87
CA PHE A 70 17.18 -2.25 12.89
C PHE A 70 18.43 -2.18 12.03
N ILE A 71 18.33 -1.63 10.82
CA ILE A 71 19.48 -1.46 9.92
C ILE A 71 20.51 -0.53 10.56
N THR A 72 20.09 0.61 11.09
CA THR A 72 20.99 1.57 11.74
C THR A 72 21.69 0.95 12.95
N LEU A 73 20.96 0.24 13.81
CA LEU A 73 21.55 -0.45 14.97
C LEU A 73 22.55 -1.53 14.53
N PHE A 74 22.20 -2.34 13.53
CA PHE A 74 23.06 -3.39 13.01
C PHE A 74 24.38 -2.83 12.46
N ILE A 75 24.30 -1.78 11.63
CA ILE A 75 25.49 -1.10 11.10
C ILE A 75 26.31 -0.47 12.23
N GLY A 76 25.66 0.17 13.21
CA GLY A 76 26.35 0.76 14.35
C GLY A 76 27.09 -0.27 15.22
N LEU A 77 26.49 -1.44 15.43
CA LEU A 77 27.13 -2.56 16.14
C LEU A 77 28.33 -3.10 15.37
N ILE A 78 28.21 -3.26 14.05
CA ILE A 78 29.31 -3.64 13.17
C ILE A 78 30.46 -2.63 13.31
N LEU A 79 30.19 -1.34 13.12
CA LEU A 79 31.22 -0.31 13.19
C LEU A 79 31.93 -0.31 14.56
N ARG A 80 31.19 -0.48 15.66
CA ARG A 80 31.78 -0.62 17.00
C ARG A 80 32.67 -1.86 17.14
N ALA A 81 32.36 -2.95 16.46
CA ALA A 81 33.18 -4.17 16.53
C ALA A 81 34.48 -4.06 15.72
N TYR A 82 34.52 -3.17 14.72
CA TYR A 82 35.69 -2.96 13.84
C TYR A 82 36.65 -1.86 14.32
N VAL A 83 36.20 -0.95 15.19
CA VAL A 83 37.00 0.15 15.78
C VAL A 83 37.37 -0.19 17.23
#